data_AF-A0A194VBD8-F1
#
_entry.id   AF-A0A194VBD8-F1
#
_cell.length_a   1.000
_cell.length_b   1.000
_cell.length_c   1.000
_cell.angle_alpha   90.00
_cell.angle_beta   90.00
_cell.angle_gamma   90.00
#
_symmetry.space_group_name_H-M   'P 1'
#
loop_
_entity.id
_entity.type
_entity.pdbx_description
1 polymer ?
#
loop_
_entity_poly.entity_id
_entity_poly.type
_entity_poly.pdbx_seq_one_letter_code
_entity_poly.pdbx_strand_id
1 'polypeptide(L)'
;MAADTAPNQPAKPNIYAELLPRLGRISVVIHLPTPSTHKTKVLVSNDASRLIVHHEDVTTELRLPAKTRVPVGEHLPGEVRPGLDKMSWRLIPDPGDVQSNMSADDAVPWSAGQLKPGLRVTCRACDDMVVAEDKIKAFKDLPSENWAEMMELWHCHKPTVAPAAVNGSNGTSRRGEIDQEKASESDLASRAYGANSAIVARKGTGFVDMMTMLFHEDDCSCLLVPYMSLASGEDLSGFRSLDAFCRGCRTQLGRFDNRKNGVSLFKWKLNMAEHVGAEDLLTSEYRYLPDPPTLSHCLAAALVATQARSGSAKVVLQGEKEAVTVWILNPSIRFSCLAKQSIPAMKLLYKSEAMDEEEINVPDEIINEIKVALEEGNAYLPPDEKTRTFGGQEGTWTVSLLERWQTSV
;
A
#
# COMPACT_ATOMS: atom_id res chain seq x y z
N MET A 1 -55.93 -7.93 -12.62
CA MET A 1 -54.66 -8.46 -13.12
C MET A 1 -53.61 -8.11 -12.08
N ALA A 2 -53.25 -9.09 -11.25
CA ALA A 2 -52.20 -8.94 -10.25
C ALA A 2 -50.85 -9.00 -10.98
N ALA A 3 -49.97 -8.05 -10.70
CA ALA A 3 -48.61 -8.06 -11.21
C ALA A 3 -47.86 -9.24 -10.56
N ASP A 4 -47.38 -10.16 -11.39
CA ASP A 4 -46.47 -11.22 -10.99
C ASP A 4 -45.19 -10.58 -10.45
N THR A 5 -45.01 -10.64 -9.13
CA THR A 5 -43.75 -10.33 -8.46
C THR A 5 -42.73 -11.38 -8.90
N ALA A 6 -41.63 -10.95 -9.52
CA ALA A 6 -40.54 -11.84 -9.89
C ALA A 6 -40.12 -12.71 -8.69
N PRO A 7 -39.78 -14.00 -8.89
CA PRO A 7 -39.40 -14.88 -7.80
C PRO A 7 -38.18 -14.31 -7.09
N ASN A 8 -38.36 -13.97 -5.82
CA ASN A 8 -37.34 -13.42 -4.94
C ASN A 8 -36.21 -14.46 -4.86
N GLN A 9 -35.05 -14.17 -5.44
CA GLN A 9 -33.90 -15.08 -5.35
C GLN A 9 -33.61 -15.36 -3.87
N PRO A 10 -33.38 -16.62 -3.48
CA PRO A 10 -33.10 -16.93 -2.09
C PRO A 10 -31.80 -16.23 -1.68
N ALA A 11 -31.86 -15.49 -0.57
CA ALA A 11 -30.74 -14.72 -0.06
C ALA A 11 -29.56 -15.66 0.24
N LYS A 12 -28.34 -15.24 -0.07
CA LYS A 12 -27.14 -16.06 0.13
C LYS A 12 -26.53 -15.80 1.51
N PRO A 13 -26.01 -16.83 2.20
CA PRO A 13 -25.14 -16.65 3.35
C PRO A 13 -24.00 -15.66 3.08
N ASN A 14 -23.78 -14.73 3.99
CA ASN A 14 -22.59 -13.87 3.98
C ASN A 14 -21.45 -14.62 4.68
N ILE A 15 -20.36 -14.85 3.95
CA ILE A 15 -19.21 -15.59 4.44
C ILE A 15 -18.00 -14.65 4.41
N TYR A 16 -17.30 -14.57 5.54
CA TYR A 16 -16.03 -13.87 5.68
C TYR A 16 -15.00 -14.81 6.31
N ALA A 17 -13.78 -14.80 5.79
CA ALA A 17 -12.66 -15.53 6.36
C ALA A 17 -11.41 -14.65 6.38
N GLU A 18 -10.64 -14.67 7.46
CA GLU A 18 -9.35 -13.97 7.54
C GLU A 18 -8.25 -14.89 8.09
N LEU A 19 -7.10 -14.91 7.42
CA LEU A 19 -5.85 -15.49 7.89
C LEU A 19 -5.13 -14.43 8.72
N LEU A 20 -4.71 -14.82 9.92
CA LEU A 20 -3.83 -14.06 10.80
C LEU A 20 -2.49 -14.80 10.82
N PRO A 21 -1.53 -14.47 9.92
CA PRO A 21 -0.33 -15.28 9.71
C PRO A 21 0.50 -15.43 10.99
N ARG A 22 0.64 -14.33 11.76
CA ARG A 22 1.37 -14.30 13.04
C ARG A 22 0.75 -15.15 14.14
N LEU A 23 -0.57 -15.35 14.10
CA LEU A 23 -1.28 -16.20 15.05
C LEU A 23 -1.45 -17.64 14.55
N GLY A 24 -1.11 -17.91 13.27
CA GLY A 24 -1.25 -19.22 12.64
C GLY A 24 -2.70 -19.73 12.65
N ARG A 25 -3.67 -18.86 12.35
CA ARG A 25 -5.10 -19.18 12.41
C ARG A 25 -5.89 -18.56 11.25
N ILE A 26 -6.91 -19.28 10.79
CA ILE A 26 -7.95 -18.74 9.90
C ILE A 26 -9.22 -18.55 10.75
N SER A 27 -9.69 -17.33 10.87
CA SER A 27 -11.01 -17.03 11.44
C SER A 27 -12.04 -17.08 10.33
N VAL A 28 -13.17 -17.74 10.57
CA VAL A 28 -14.30 -17.81 9.63
C VAL A 28 -15.55 -17.36 10.37
N VAL A 29 -16.32 -16.47 9.74
CA VAL A 29 -17.62 -15.99 10.23
C VAL A 29 -18.65 -16.13 9.12
N ILE A 30 -19.81 -16.68 9.46
CA ILE A 30 -20.93 -16.90 8.53
C ILE A 30 -22.16 -16.28 9.14
N HIS A 31 -22.83 -15.40 8.38
CA HIS A 31 -24.15 -14.90 8.69
C HIS A 31 -25.15 -15.50 7.71
N LEU A 32 -26.16 -16.17 8.24
CA LEU A 32 -27.23 -16.77 7.47
C LEU A 32 -28.38 -15.77 7.26
N PRO A 33 -29.06 -15.81 6.11
CA PRO A 33 -30.24 -14.98 5.85
C PRO A 33 -31.44 -15.38 6.71
N THR A 34 -31.52 -16.65 7.10
CA THR A 34 -32.54 -17.22 7.98
C THR A 34 -31.84 -18.10 9.03
N PRO A 35 -32.47 -18.37 10.18
CA PRO A 35 -31.88 -19.23 11.20
C PRO A 35 -31.55 -20.63 10.66
N SER A 36 -30.43 -21.18 11.08
CA SER A 36 -29.95 -22.50 10.68
C SER A 36 -31.00 -23.60 10.93
N THR A 37 -30.96 -24.63 10.10
CA THR A 37 -31.80 -25.82 10.24
C THR A 37 -30.94 -27.08 10.26
N HIS A 38 -31.55 -28.25 10.45
CA HIS A 38 -30.85 -29.54 10.34
C HIS A 38 -30.26 -29.81 8.94
N LYS A 39 -30.67 -29.05 7.92
CA LYS A 39 -30.10 -29.12 6.57
C LYS A 39 -28.89 -28.20 6.39
N THR A 40 -28.67 -27.25 7.30
CA THR A 40 -27.51 -26.36 7.23
C THR A 40 -26.23 -27.18 7.45
N LYS A 41 -25.29 -27.10 6.51
CA LYS A 41 -23.99 -27.77 6.60
C LYS A 41 -22.88 -26.84 6.19
N VAL A 42 -21.75 -26.94 6.88
CA VAL A 42 -20.52 -26.23 6.53
C VAL A 42 -19.41 -27.23 6.31
N LEU A 43 -18.87 -27.29 5.10
CA LEU A 43 -17.87 -28.24 4.66
C LEU A 43 -16.60 -27.50 4.20
N VAL A 44 -15.49 -28.24 4.20
CA VAL A 44 -14.26 -27.81 3.53
C VAL A 44 -14.05 -28.68 2.29
N SER A 45 -13.68 -28.06 1.17
CA SER A 45 -13.41 -28.75 -0.08
C SER A 45 -12.26 -29.76 0.04
N ASN A 46 -12.22 -30.75 -0.85
CA ASN A 46 -11.19 -31.80 -0.84
C ASN A 46 -9.75 -31.27 -0.98
N ASP A 47 -9.57 -30.11 -1.64
CA ASP A 47 -8.28 -29.43 -1.79
C ASP A 47 -7.92 -28.53 -0.58
N ALA A 48 -8.76 -28.56 0.46
CA ALA A 48 -8.68 -27.76 1.67
C ALA A 48 -8.64 -26.24 1.47
N SER A 49 -9.03 -25.75 0.28
CA SER A 49 -8.88 -24.35 -0.12
C SER A 49 -10.19 -23.57 -0.14
N ARG A 50 -11.34 -24.21 0.06
CA ARG A 50 -12.65 -23.58 0.01
C ARG A 50 -13.53 -24.02 1.17
N LEU A 51 -14.36 -23.09 1.61
CA LEU A 51 -15.48 -23.32 2.50
C LEU A 51 -16.76 -23.42 1.67
N ILE A 52 -17.57 -24.44 1.93
CA ILE A 52 -18.84 -24.68 1.25
C ILE A 52 -19.94 -24.65 2.30
N VAL A 53 -20.89 -23.75 2.13
CA VAL A 53 -22.03 -23.56 3.03
C VAL A 53 -23.29 -23.99 2.29
N HIS A 54 -23.88 -25.08 2.75
CA HIS A 54 -25.23 -25.47 2.35
C HIS A 54 -26.21 -24.91 3.37
N HIS A 55 -27.16 -24.12 2.91
CA HIS A 55 -28.21 -23.59 3.75
C HIS A 55 -29.49 -23.51 2.94
N GLU A 56 -30.52 -24.22 3.40
CA GLU A 56 -31.75 -24.44 2.62
C GLU A 56 -31.41 -25.06 1.25
N ASP A 57 -31.90 -24.50 0.16
CA ASP A 57 -31.63 -24.95 -1.21
C ASP A 57 -30.50 -24.15 -1.88
N VAL A 58 -29.74 -23.37 -1.09
CA VAL A 58 -28.63 -22.54 -1.56
C VAL A 58 -27.30 -23.11 -1.11
N THR A 59 -26.36 -23.19 -2.06
CA THR A 59 -24.95 -23.49 -1.77
C THR A 59 -24.12 -22.25 -2.07
N THR A 60 -23.35 -21.80 -1.09
CA THR A 60 -22.42 -20.68 -1.22
C THR A 60 -21.00 -21.16 -0.94
N GLU A 61 -20.08 -20.82 -1.83
CA GLU A 61 -18.67 -21.18 -1.70
C GLU A 61 -17.81 -19.93 -1.48
N LEU A 62 -16.76 -20.09 -0.68
CA LEU A 62 -15.74 -19.07 -0.46
C LEU A 62 -14.36 -19.71 -0.53
N ARG A 63 -13.43 -19.13 -1.31
CA ARG A 63 -12.03 -19.54 -1.25
C ARG A 63 -11.44 -19.06 0.08
N LEU A 64 -10.82 -19.95 0.83
CA LEU A 64 -10.16 -19.62 2.08
C LEU A 64 -8.87 -18.82 1.81
N PRO A 65 -8.48 -17.91 2.72
CA PRO A 65 -7.27 -17.11 2.57
C PRO A 65 -5.96 -17.93 2.64
N ALA A 66 -6.02 -19.14 3.19
CA ALA A 66 -4.99 -20.18 3.11
C ALA A 66 -5.67 -21.55 3.16
N LYS A 67 -4.96 -22.60 2.70
CA LYS A 67 -5.40 -23.97 2.90
C LYS A 67 -5.49 -24.28 4.39
N THR A 68 -6.43 -25.14 4.76
CA THR A 68 -6.63 -25.55 6.16
C THR A 68 -6.30 -27.03 6.39
N ARG A 69 -5.99 -27.41 7.63
CA ARG A 69 -5.66 -28.78 8.06
C ARG A 69 -6.82 -29.52 8.74
N VAL A 70 -8.05 -29.03 8.58
CA VAL A 70 -9.24 -29.72 9.09
C VAL A 70 -9.66 -30.89 8.18
N PRO A 71 -10.38 -31.90 8.70
CA PRO A 71 -10.94 -32.97 7.88
C PRO A 71 -11.73 -32.41 6.69
N VAL A 72 -11.38 -32.85 5.49
CA VAL A 72 -12.02 -32.41 4.24
C VAL A 72 -13.23 -33.28 3.90
N GLY A 73 -14.22 -32.72 3.23
CA GLY A 73 -15.44 -33.44 2.84
C GLY A 73 -16.37 -33.78 4.02
N GLU A 74 -15.98 -33.45 5.25
CA GLU A 74 -16.76 -33.61 6.46
C GLU A 74 -17.30 -32.27 6.96
N HIS A 75 -18.35 -32.34 7.79
CA HIS A 75 -18.88 -31.16 8.45
C HIS A 75 -17.83 -30.60 9.42
N LEU A 76 -17.59 -29.28 9.37
CA LEU A 76 -16.68 -28.64 10.31
C LEU A 76 -17.09 -28.97 11.76
N PRO A 77 -16.15 -29.38 12.62
CA PRO A 77 -16.47 -29.74 14.00
C PRO A 77 -17.01 -28.53 14.76
N GLY A 78 -18.03 -28.77 15.59
CA GLY A 78 -18.83 -27.74 16.26
C GLY A 78 -20.31 -27.87 15.90
N GLU A 79 -21.19 -27.89 16.89
CA GLU A 79 -22.62 -28.11 16.65
C GLU A 79 -23.23 -26.91 15.91
N VAL A 80 -23.53 -27.08 14.62
CA VAL A 80 -24.52 -26.24 13.92
C VAL A 80 -25.87 -26.61 14.51
N ARG A 81 -26.23 -25.92 15.59
CA ARG A 81 -27.54 -26.06 16.22
C ARG A 81 -28.57 -25.36 15.35
N PRO A 82 -29.79 -25.89 15.22
CA PRO A 82 -30.89 -25.15 14.60
C PRO A 82 -31.15 -23.84 15.35
N GLY A 83 -31.58 -22.80 14.62
CA GLY A 83 -31.94 -21.51 15.19
C GLY A 83 -30.81 -20.48 15.28
N LEU A 84 -29.61 -20.77 14.74
CA LEU A 84 -28.49 -19.83 14.70
C LEU A 84 -28.54 -18.98 13.44
N ASP A 85 -28.46 -17.66 13.57
CA ASP A 85 -28.26 -16.70 12.48
C ASP A 85 -26.78 -16.48 12.14
N LYS A 86 -25.89 -16.78 13.09
CA LYS A 86 -24.45 -16.58 12.99
C LYS A 86 -23.67 -17.79 13.48
N MET A 87 -22.60 -18.11 12.77
CA MET A 87 -21.66 -19.17 13.15
C MET A 87 -20.22 -18.72 12.92
N SER A 88 -19.29 -19.26 13.70
CA SER A 88 -17.87 -18.91 13.60
C SER A 88 -16.95 -20.10 13.88
N TRP A 89 -15.85 -20.19 13.14
CA TRP A 89 -14.82 -21.21 13.33
C TRP A 89 -13.42 -20.59 13.40
N ARG A 90 -12.53 -21.32 14.07
CA ARG A 90 -11.09 -21.05 14.04
C ARG A 90 -10.41 -22.28 13.44
N LEU A 91 -9.97 -22.16 12.20
CA LEU A 91 -9.32 -23.24 11.47
C LEU A 91 -7.80 -23.11 11.57
N ILE A 92 -7.12 -24.26 11.46
CA ILE A 92 -5.66 -24.32 11.43
C ILE A 92 -5.22 -24.20 9.97
N PRO A 93 -4.42 -23.19 9.58
CA PRO A 93 -3.89 -23.06 8.23
C PRO A 93 -2.75 -24.05 7.99
N ASP A 94 -2.45 -24.29 6.72
CA ASP A 94 -1.21 -24.95 6.36
C ASP A 94 0.01 -24.03 6.60
N PRO A 95 1.08 -24.51 7.28
CA PRO A 95 2.31 -23.76 7.53
C PRO A 95 3.01 -23.26 6.27
N GLY A 96 2.95 -24.00 5.16
CA GLY A 96 3.57 -23.57 3.90
C GLY A 96 2.91 -22.30 3.38
N ASP A 97 1.57 -22.26 3.41
CA ASP A 97 0.81 -21.07 3.06
C ASP A 97 1.09 -19.93 4.05
N VAL A 98 1.15 -20.19 5.36
CA VAL A 98 1.49 -19.15 6.37
C VAL A 98 2.87 -18.55 6.09
N GLN A 99 3.88 -19.38 5.85
CA GLN A 99 5.25 -18.93 5.59
C GLN A 99 5.32 -18.10 4.30
N SER A 100 4.68 -18.55 3.22
CA SER A 100 4.63 -17.79 1.96
C SER A 100 3.99 -16.41 2.14
N ASN A 101 2.95 -16.32 2.97
CA ASN A 101 2.27 -15.06 3.26
C ASN A 101 3.11 -14.12 4.12
N MET A 102 3.89 -14.65 5.07
CA MET A 102 4.83 -13.83 5.85
C MET A 102 5.96 -13.27 4.97
N SER A 103 6.42 -14.01 3.96
CA SER A 103 7.44 -13.54 3.03
C SER A 103 6.94 -12.48 2.03
N ALA A 104 5.65 -12.51 1.69
CA ALA A 104 5.03 -11.50 0.83
C ALA A 104 4.72 -10.18 1.57
N ASP A 105 4.93 -10.13 2.90
CA ASP A 105 4.56 -9.01 3.76
C ASP A 105 5.40 -7.74 3.51
N ASP A 106 6.51 -7.84 2.78
CA ASP A 106 7.40 -6.70 2.48
C ASP A 106 7.19 -6.12 1.07
N ALA A 107 6.18 -6.59 0.33
CA ALA A 107 5.93 -6.13 -1.04
C ALA A 107 5.46 -4.66 -1.06
N VAL A 108 6.14 -3.83 -1.85
CA VAL A 108 5.82 -2.41 -2.08
C VAL A 108 5.40 -2.21 -3.54
N PRO A 109 4.37 -1.39 -3.82
CA PRO A 109 3.92 -1.13 -5.17
C PRO A 109 4.93 -0.32 -5.97
N TRP A 110 5.32 -0.84 -7.14
CA TRP A 110 6.25 -0.20 -8.08
C TRP A 110 7.51 0.33 -7.39
N SER A 111 8.26 -0.55 -6.74
CA SER A 111 9.63 -0.22 -6.31
C SER A 111 10.50 0.04 -7.53
N ALA A 112 11.60 0.78 -7.37
CA ALA A 112 12.50 1.07 -8.47
C ALA A 112 13.06 -0.18 -9.14
N GLY A 113 13.30 -1.24 -8.36
CA GLY A 113 13.74 -2.55 -8.89
C GLY A 113 12.72 -3.25 -9.80
N GLN A 114 11.44 -2.86 -9.73
CA GLN A 114 10.36 -3.38 -10.58
C GLN A 114 10.18 -2.56 -11.87
N LEU A 115 10.81 -1.38 -11.98
CA LEU A 115 10.63 -0.45 -13.08
C LEU A 115 11.85 -0.43 -13.99
N LYS A 116 11.61 -0.43 -15.30
CA LYS A 116 12.68 -0.38 -16.31
C LYS A 116 12.88 1.05 -16.81
N PRO A 117 14.12 1.44 -17.17
CA PRO A 117 14.35 2.65 -17.95
C PRO A 117 13.55 2.66 -19.26
N GLY A 118 13.25 3.84 -19.78
CA GLY A 118 12.58 4.00 -21.07
C GLY A 118 11.05 3.93 -21.04
N LEU A 119 10.45 3.57 -19.89
CA LEU A 119 8.99 3.52 -19.75
C LEU A 119 8.34 4.89 -20.01
N ARG A 120 7.21 4.86 -20.73
CA ARG A 120 6.29 5.98 -20.85
C ARG A 120 5.37 6.02 -19.63
N VAL A 121 5.21 7.21 -19.05
CA VAL A 121 4.27 7.43 -17.93
C VAL A 121 3.05 8.19 -18.45
N THR A 122 1.86 7.70 -18.15
CA THR A 122 0.59 8.25 -18.64
C THR A 122 -0.39 8.47 -17.49
N CYS A 123 -1.32 9.40 -17.68
CA CYS A 123 -2.44 9.60 -16.77
C CYS A 123 -3.38 8.39 -16.83
N ARG A 124 -3.69 7.79 -15.70
CA ARG A 124 -4.59 6.63 -15.66
C ARG A 124 -6.03 6.94 -16.10
N ALA A 125 -6.47 8.18 -15.99
CA ALA A 125 -7.86 8.57 -16.28
C ALA A 125 -8.12 8.79 -17.79
N CYS A 126 -7.10 9.17 -18.57
CA CYS A 126 -7.29 9.54 -19.98
C CYS A 126 -6.14 9.12 -20.91
N ASP A 127 -5.14 8.42 -20.39
CA ASP A 127 -3.92 7.97 -21.10
C ASP A 127 -3.05 9.09 -21.69
N ASP A 128 -3.32 10.36 -21.34
CA ASP A 128 -2.48 11.48 -21.74
C ASP A 128 -1.06 11.33 -21.21
N MET A 129 -0.08 11.68 -22.04
CA MET A 129 1.33 11.46 -21.73
C MET A 129 1.80 12.45 -20.66
N VAL A 130 2.33 11.92 -19.56
CA VAL A 130 2.88 12.73 -18.46
C VAL A 130 4.39 12.77 -18.52
N VAL A 131 5.04 11.64 -18.81
CA VAL A 131 6.48 11.55 -19.07
C VAL A 131 6.68 10.75 -20.35
N ALA A 132 7.42 11.34 -21.29
CA ALA A 132 7.71 10.69 -22.56
C ALA A 132 8.61 9.46 -22.38
N GLU A 133 8.50 8.52 -23.30
CA GLU A 133 9.44 7.40 -23.40
C GLU A 133 10.88 7.89 -23.48
N ASP A 134 11.81 7.08 -23.00
CA ASP A 134 13.23 7.38 -22.97
C ASP A 134 13.67 8.65 -22.22
N LYS A 135 12.75 9.43 -21.63
CA LYS A 135 13.14 10.53 -20.74
C LYS A 135 13.80 9.98 -19.48
N ILE A 136 13.18 8.99 -18.84
CA ILE A 136 13.66 8.40 -17.61
C ILE A 136 14.66 7.28 -17.91
N LYS A 137 15.91 7.51 -17.53
CA LYS A 137 17.04 6.59 -17.72
C LYS A 137 17.30 5.69 -16.51
N ALA A 138 16.78 6.06 -15.34
CA ALA A 138 16.85 5.23 -14.15
C ALA A 138 15.69 5.51 -13.19
N PHE A 139 15.19 4.46 -12.55
CA PHE A 139 14.35 4.59 -11.37
C PHE A 139 15.21 4.34 -10.12
N LYS A 140 14.95 5.08 -9.04
CA LYS A 140 15.66 4.93 -7.76
C LYS A 140 14.68 5.04 -6.62
N ASP A 141 14.66 4.07 -5.72
CA ASP A 141 13.87 4.18 -4.50
C ASP A 141 14.45 5.33 -3.67
N LEU A 142 13.58 6.22 -3.22
CA LEU A 142 13.95 7.24 -2.26
C LEU A 142 14.27 6.54 -0.95
N PRO A 143 15.40 6.86 -0.28
CA PRO A 143 15.50 6.56 1.13
C PRO A 143 14.32 7.27 1.82
N SER A 144 13.72 6.64 2.82
CA SER A 144 12.63 7.25 3.60
C SER A 144 12.96 8.70 3.93
N GLU A 145 12.03 9.65 3.78
CA GLU A 145 12.33 11.09 3.90
C GLU A 145 13.01 11.47 5.24
N ASN A 146 12.86 10.67 6.30
CA ASN A 146 13.50 10.82 7.61
C ASN A 146 14.80 9.98 7.79
N TRP A 147 15.36 9.40 6.72
CA TRP A 147 16.63 8.67 6.78
C TRP A 147 17.78 9.59 7.24
N ALA A 148 17.68 10.88 6.89
CA ALA A 148 18.58 11.92 7.40
C ALA A 148 18.48 12.12 8.92
N GLU A 149 17.32 11.89 9.54
CA GLU A 149 17.14 11.97 11.00
C GLU A 149 17.68 10.70 11.70
N MET A 150 17.59 9.55 11.05
CA MET A 150 18.22 8.30 11.53
C MET A 150 19.75 8.33 11.46
N MET A 151 20.35 9.24 10.70
CA MET A 151 21.81 9.40 10.63
C MET A 151 22.43 9.84 11.96
N GLU A 152 21.70 10.56 12.81
CA GLU A 152 22.19 10.96 14.15
C GLU A 152 22.36 9.75 15.09
N LEU A 153 21.64 8.67 14.82
CA LEU A 153 21.68 7.42 15.58
C LEU A 153 22.61 6.38 14.94
N TRP A 154 22.96 6.54 13.66
CA TRP A 154 23.79 5.60 12.91
C TRP A 154 25.28 5.89 13.05
N HIS A 155 25.93 5.20 13.98
CA HIS A 155 27.38 5.20 14.10
C HIS A 155 27.91 3.90 13.51
N CYS A 156 28.62 3.94 12.38
CA CYS A 156 29.41 2.78 11.95
C CYS A 156 30.43 2.47 13.06
N HIS A 157 30.43 1.23 13.55
CA HIS A 157 31.51 0.76 14.41
C HIS A 157 32.86 1.06 13.76
N LYS A 158 33.70 1.82 14.47
CA LYS A 158 35.07 2.08 14.06
C LYS A 158 35.77 0.71 13.87
N PRO A 159 36.39 0.44 12.72
CA PRO A 159 37.10 -0.82 12.52
C PRO A 159 38.08 -1.01 13.67
N THR A 160 37.98 -2.15 14.36
CA THR A 160 38.97 -2.55 15.36
C THR A 160 40.28 -2.71 14.60
N VAL A 161 41.17 -1.73 14.69
CA VAL A 161 42.57 -1.93 14.32
C VAL A 161 43.06 -3.08 15.19
N ALA A 162 43.19 -4.26 14.60
CA ALA A 162 43.83 -5.38 15.26
C ALA A 162 45.19 -4.88 15.76
N PRO A 163 45.56 -5.12 17.03
CA PRO A 163 46.88 -4.75 17.50
C PRO A 163 47.89 -5.50 16.64
N ALA A 164 48.71 -4.74 15.91
CA ALA A 164 49.77 -5.27 15.08
C ALA A 164 50.59 -6.25 15.93
N ALA A 165 50.65 -7.51 15.49
CA ALA A 165 51.54 -8.50 16.07
C ALA A 165 52.96 -7.92 16.06
N VAL A 166 53.49 -7.74 17.26
CA VAL A 166 54.86 -7.32 17.51
C VAL A 166 55.78 -8.36 16.90
N ASN A 167 56.64 -7.96 15.97
CA ASN A 167 57.90 -8.63 15.70
C ASN A 167 58.91 -7.66 15.08
N GLY A 168 60.04 -7.47 15.77
CA GLY A 168 61.33 -7.20 15.12
C GLY A 168 61.75 -5.74 14.94
N SER A 169 62.41 -5.21 15.97
CA SER A 169 63.66 -4.41 15.94
C SER A 169 63.95 -3.40 14.82
N ASN A 170 64.16 -2.15 15.25
CA ASN A 170 65.06 -1.12 14.72
C ASN A 170 64.87 -0.64 13.28
N GLY A 171 64.32 0.56 13.15
CA GLY A 171 64.49 1.41 11.97
C GLY A 171 63.55 2.61 12.02
N THR A 172 64.10 3.79 12.22
CA THR A 172 63.40 5.07 12.19
C THR A 172 62.64 5.27 10.87
N SER A 173 61.33 5.07 10.87
CA SER A 173 60.46 5.42 9.74
C SER A 173 59.54 6.57 10.11
N ARG A 174 59.63 7.67 9.34
CA ARG A 174 58.65 8.76 9.31
C ARG A 174 57.25 8.16 9.27
N ARG A 175 56.41 8.55 10.22
CA ARG A 175 54.99 8.21 10.28
C ARG A 175 54.30 8.96 9.15
N GLY A 176 54.18 8.32 7.99
CA GLY A 176 53.27 8.77 6.94
C GLY A 176 51.85 8.52 7.44
N GLU A 177 51.14 9.59 7.79
CA GLU A 177 49.68 9.59 7.78
C GLU A 177 49.26 9.19 6.37
N ILE A 178 48.76 7.97 6.21
CA ILE A 178 47.88 7.69 5.09
C ILE A 178 46.57 8.38 5.47
N ASP A 179 46.42 9.62 5.02
CA ASP A 179 45.15 10.30 4.92
C ASP A 179 44.23 9.40 4.08
N GLN A 180 43.47 8.53 4.75
CA GLN A 180 42.19 8.12 4.19
C GLN A 180 41.36 9.39 4.15
N GLU A 181 41.32 10.03 2.98
CA GLU A 181 40.48 11.18 2.68
C GLU A 181 39.09 10.90 3.25
N LYS A 182 38.76 11.57 4.36
CA LYS A 182 37.39 11.63 4.82
C LYS A 182 36.60 12.24 3.68
N ALA A 183 35.59 11.53 3.19
CA ALA A 183 34.67 12.07 2.19
C ALA A 183 34.23 13.46 2.67
N SER A 184 34.45 14.47 1.83
CA SER A 184 34.11 15.85 2.19
C SER A 184 32.61 15.96 2.44
N GLU A 185 32.15 16.95 3.21
CA GLU A 185 30.71 17.20 3.37
C GLU A 185 30.00 17.36 2.01
N SER A 186 30.70 17.92 1.02
CA SER A 186 30.20 18.00 -0.37
C SER A 186 30.06 16.63 -1.04
N ASP A 187 30.99 15.70 -0.80
CA ASP A 187 30.90 14.34 -1.35
C ASP A 187 29.76 13.55 -0.69
N LEU A 188 29.57 13.71 0.62
CA LEU A 188 28.47 13.10 1.37
C LEU A 188 27.12 13.70 0.96
N ALA A 189 27.03 15.03 0.81
CA ALA A 189 25.83 15.72 0.34
C ALA A 189 25.47 15.35 -1.11
N SER A 190 26.46 15.18 -2.00
CA SER A 190 26.23 14.77 -3.40
C SER A 190 25.57 13.38 -3.52
N ARG A 191 25.77 12.55 -2.49
CA ARG A 191 25.22 11.21 -2.31
C ARG A 191 23.96 11.19 -1.41
N ALA A 192 23.47 12.36 -1.00
CA ALA A 192 22.33 12.53 -0.10
C ALA A 192 22.52 11.94 1.32
N TYR A 193 23.75 11.91 1.82
CA TYR A 193 24.12 11.42 3.16
C TYR A 193 24.35 12.54 4.20
N GLY A 194 23.96 13.79 3.92
CA GLY A 194 24.13 14.91 4.85
C GLY A 194 22.83 15.23 5.60
N ALA A 195 22.91 15.62 6.87
CA ALA A 195 21.73 16.03 7.66
C ALA A 195 20.92 17.19 7.03
N ASN A 196 21.54 17.96 6.13
CA ASN A 196 20.92 19.05 5.36
C ASN A 196 20.71 18.73 3.87
N SER A 197 20.99 17.50 3.40
CA SER A 197 20.80 17.15 1.99
C SER A 197 19.34 16.83 1.71
N ALA A 198 18.59 17.82 1.22
CA ALA A 198 17.27 17.59 0.66
C ALA A 198 17.39 16.79 -0.65
N ILE A 199 16.51 15.82 -0.86
CA ILE A 199 16.49 15.07 -2.11
C ILE A 199 15.86 15.95 -3.19
N VAL A 200 16.66 16.29 -4.20
CA VAL A 200 16.26 17.12 -5.34
C VAL A 200 16.10 16.21 -6.56
N ALA A 201 15.04 16.45 -7.34
CA ALA A 201 14.79 15.76 -8.59
C ALA A 201 15.95 15.95 -9.58
N ARG A 202 16.27 14.90 -10.33
CA ARG A 202 17.35 14.90 -11.32
C ARG A 202 16.77 14.52 -12.67
N LYS A 203 17.16 15.27 -13.70
CA LYS A 203 16.76 14.97 -15.07
C LYS A 203 17.08 13.51 -15.43
N GLY A 204 16.13 12.85 -16.07
CA GLY A 204 16.19 11.46 -16.45
C GLY A 204 16.20 10.46 -15.30
N THR A 205 15.87 10.87 -14.07
CA THR A 205 15.71 9.96 -12.93
C THR A 205 14.30 10.05 -12.35
N GLY A 206 13.62 8.91 -12.26
CA GLY A 206 12.36 8.78 -11.51
C GLY A 206 12.65 8.31 -10.09
N PHE A 207 12.50 9.19 -9.12
CA PHE A 207 12.65 8.84 -7.72
C PHE A 207 11.34 8.26 -7.18
N VAL A 208 11.40 7.12 -6.50
CA VAL A 208 10.23 6.30 -6.16
C VAL A 208 10.04 6.29 -4.64
N ASP A 209 8.91 6.76 -4.16
CA ASP A 209 8.49 6.71 -2.75
C ASP A 209 7.31 5.73 -2.56
N MET A 210 6.84 5.47 -1.33
CA MET A 210 5.69 4.61 -1.03
C MET A 210 4.41 5.06 -1.75
N MET A 211 4.15 6.37 -1.79
CA MET A 211 2.94 6.92 -2.39
C MET A 211 3.17 7.61 -3.74
N THR A 212 4.34 8.19 -3.94
CA THR A 212 4.60 9.09 -5.07
C THR A 212 5.81 8.66 -5.91
N MET A 213 5.93 9.25 -7.09
CA MET A 213 7.14 9.27 -7.89
C MET A 213 7.53 10.71 -8.19
N LEU A 214 8.74 11.08 -7.80
CA LEU A 214 9.31 12.40 -8.02
C LEU A 214 10.10 12.42 -9.33
N PHE A 215 9.70 13.32 -10.23
CA PHE A 215 10.35 13.58 -11.49
C PHE A 215 10.84 15.03 -11.55
N HIS A 216 11.87 15.30 -12.36
CA HIS A 216 12.29 16.67 -12.62
C HIS A 216 11.21 17.39 -13.46
N GLU A 217 11.00 18.68 -13.23
CA GLU A 217 9.99 19.48 -13.95
C GLU A 217 10.08 19.32 -15.47
N ASP A 218 11.27 19.50 -16.05
CA ASP A 218 11.52 19.33 -17.49
C ASP A 218 11.24 17.93 -18.07
N ASP A 219 11.11 16.90 -17.24
CA ASP A 219 10.75 15.55 -17.69
C ASP A 219 9.24 15.30 -17.62
N CYS A 220 8.49 16.21 -16.98
CA CYS A 220 7.05 16.10 -16.76
C CYS A 220 6.24 17.12 -17.58
N SER A 221 5.19 16.63 -18.24
CA SER A 221 4.26 17.43 -19.04
C SER A 221 2.95 17.74 -18.28
N CYS A 222 3.04 18.06 -16.98
CA CYS A 222 1.87 18.46 -16.20
C CYS A 222 1.45 19.92 -16.47
N LEU A 223 0.23 20.27 -16.07
CA LEU A 223 -0.20 21.64 -15.87
C LEU A 223 0.01 21.99 -14.39
N LEU A 224 0.82 23.01 -14.10
CA LEU A 224 1.07 23.46 -12.72
C LEU A 224 0.14 24.63 -12.39
N VAL A 225 -0.62 24.51 -11.30
CA VAL A 225 -1.60 25.52 -10.88
C VAL A 225 -1.38 25.87 -9.41
N PRO A 226 -1.35 27.16 -9.04
CA PRO A 226 -1.32 27.58 -7.65
C PRO A 226 -2.54 27.09 -6.89
N TYR A 227 -2.31 26.53 -5.70
CA TYR A 227 -3.35 26.18 -4.77
C TYR A 227 -4.18 27.46 -4.44
N MET A 228 -5.47 27.44 -4.78
CA MET A 228 -6.46 28.54 -4.66
C MET A 228 -6.48 29.66 -5.73
N SER A 229 -5.75 29.59 -6.84
CA SER A 229 -5.92 30.56 -7.94
C SER A 229 -6.34 29.92 -9.26
N LEU A 230 -7.64 30.00 -9.54
CA LEU A 230 -8.16 29.92 -10.92
C LEU A 230 -8.00 31.27 -11.66
N ALA A 231 -7.27 32.24 -11.08
CA ALA A 231 -7.07 33.56 -11.68
C ALA A 231 -5.75 33.62 -12.44
N SER A 232 -5.89 33.94 -13.72
CA SER A 232 -4.87 34.15 -14.74
C SER A 232 -3.69 35.02 -14.32
N GLY A 233 -2.47 34.55 -14.62
CA GLY A 233 -1.36 35.42 -15.04
C GLY A 233 -0.40 35.92 -13.96
N GLU A 234 -0.40 35.37 -12.76
CA GLU A 234 0.63 35.69 -11.75
C GLU A 234 1.87 34.80 -11.89
N ASP A 235 3.04 35.38 -11.54
CA ASP A 235 4.34 34.74 -11.60
C ASP A 235 4.40 33.53 -10.64
N LEU A 236 4.51 32.32 -11.20
CA LEU A 236 4.50 31.05 -10.46
C LEU A 236 5.78 30.84 -9.61
N SER A 237 6.83 31.64 -9.84
CA SER A 237 8.14 31.48 -9.18
C SER A 237 8.14 31.73 -7.67
N GLY A 238 7.09 32.36 -7.13
CA GLY A 238 6.95 32.66 -5.70
C GLY A 238 6.33 31.56 -4.84
N PHE A 239 5.71 30.53 -5.44
CA PHE A 239 5.00 29.50 -4.69
C PHE A 239 5.93 28.38 -4.22
N ARG A 240 5.77 27.94 -2.96
CA ARG A 240 6.54 26.80 -2.41
C ARG A 240 6.11 25.46 -3.01
N SER A 241 4.80 25.29 -3.21
CA SER A 241 4.22 24.09 -3.81
C SER A 241 3.05 24.48 -4.71
N LEU A 242 2.88 23.75 -5.81
CA LEU A 242 1.80 23.91 -6.78
C LEU A 242 1.15 22.54 -7.01
N ASP A 243 -0.14 22.53 -7.33
CA ASP A 243 -0.80 21.28 -7.72
C ASP A 243 -0.49 20.96 -9.19
N ALA A 244 -0.21 19.69 -9.47
CA ALA A 244 0.10 19.20 -10.80
C ALA A 244 -1.10 18.43 -11.36
N PHE A 245 -1.64 18.91 -12.48
CA PHE A 245 -2.80 18.34 -13.15
C PHE A 245 -2.45 17.74 -14.51
N CYS A 246 -3.21 16.73 -14.93
CA CYS A 246 -3.16 16.20 -16.28
C CYS A 246 -3.58 17.28 -17.31
N ARG A 247 -2.86 17.40 -18.43
CA ARG A 247 -3.21 18.35 -19.50
C ARG A 247 -4.47 17.93 -20.27
N GLY A 248 -4.66 16.64 -20.50
CA GLY A 248 -5.81 16.09 -21.21
C GLY A 248 -7.13 16.18 -20.44
N CYS A 249 -7.18 15.66 -19.20
CA CYS A 249 -8.43 15.54 -18.43
C CYS A 249 -8.53 16.42 -17.18
N ARG A 250 -7.46 17.16 -16.83
CA ARG A 250 -7.38 18.00 -15.61
C ARG A 250 -7.56 17.26 -14.28
N THR A 251 -7.42 15.94 -14.25
CA THR A 251 -7.32 15.19 -12.98
C THR A 251 -6.05 15.59 -12.24
N GLN A 252 -6.11 15.78 -10.91
CA GLN A 252 -4.93 16.01 -10.09
C GLN A 252 -4.03 14.77 -10.12
N LEU A 253 -2.78 14.95 -10.53
CA LEU A 253 -1.79 13.88 -10.62
C LEU A 253 -0.76 13.94 -9.50
N GLY A 254 -0.58 15.09 -8.86
CA GLY A 254 0.47 15.26 -7.85
C GLY A 254 0.67 16.69 -7.41
N ARG A 255 1.87 16.96 -6.87
CA ARG A 255 2.32 18.30 -6.48
C ARG A 255 3.73 18.58 -6.95
N PHE A 256 3.96 19.80 -7.40
CA PHE A 256 5.29 20.38 -7.58
C PHE A 256 5.80 20.93 -6.25
N ASP A 257 7.08 20.74 -5.98
CA ASP A 257 7.81 21.34 -4.86
C ASP A 257 9.06 22.02 -5.40
N ASN A 258 9.13 23.34 -5.21
CA ASN A 258 10.25 24.16 -5.67
C ASN A 258 11.58 23.76 -4.98
N ARG A 259 11.55 23.31 -3.72
CA ARG A 259 12.75 22.85 -3.01
C ARG A 259 13.32 21.57 -3.61
N LYS A 260 12.44 20.70 -4.09
CA LYS A 260 12.81 19.45 -4.77
C LYS A 260 13.06 19.67 -6.26
N ASN A 261 12.78 20.87 -6.81
CA ASN A 261 12.85 21.19 -8.24
C ASN A 261 12.17 20.11 -9.11
N GLY A 262 11.00 19.66 -8.66
CA GLY A 262 10.37 18.48 -9.24
C GLY A 262 8.91 18.29 -8.87
N VAL A 263 8.28 17.38 -9.60
CA VAL A 263 6.87 17.04 -9.49
C VAL A 263 6.74 15.64 -8.89
N SER A 264 6.15 15.54 -7.70
CA SER A 264 5.76 14.29 -7.05
C SER A 264 4.37 13.88 -7.53
N LEU A 265 4.31 12.82 -8.34
CA LEU A 265 3.07 12.28 -8.91
C LEU A 265 2.58 11.05 -8.12
N PHE A 266 1.28 10.95 -7.86
CA PHE A 266 0.67 9.82 -7.14
C PHE A 266 0.71 8.55 -7.97
N LYS A 267 1.28 7.47 -7.43
CA LYS A 267 1.43 6.19 -8.15
C LYS A 267 0.10 5.64 -8.67
N TRP A 268 -0.96 5.75 -7.89
CA TRP A 268 -2.30 5.24 -8.26
C TRP A 268 -3.05 6.09 -9.29
N LYS A 269 -2.50 7.24 -9.69
CA LYS A 269 -3.04 8.08 -10.76
C LYS A 269 -2.32 7.88 -12.10
N LEU A 270 -1.32 7.00 -12.13
CA LEU A 270 -0.46 6.79 -13.29
C LEU A 270 -0.62 5.38 -13.86
N ASN A 271 -0.32 5.26 -15.15
CA ASN A 271 -0.06 4.02 -15.85
C ASN A 271 1.36 4.05 -16.44
N MET A 272 2.02 2.90 -16.47
CA MET A 272 3.35 2.72 -17.05
C MET A 272 3.22 1.88 -18.31
N ALA A 273 3.84 2.30 -19.40
CA ALA A 273 3.81 1.58 -20.67
C ALA A 273 5.21 1.41 -21.27
N GLU A 274 5.48 0.23 -21.80
CA GLU A 274 6.64 -0.06 -22.64
C GLU A 274 6.25 0.00 -24.11
N HIS A 275 7.15 0.52 -24.95
CA HIS A 275 6.97 0.49 -26.39
C HIS A 275 7.16 -0.95 -26.89
N VAL A 276 6.21 -1.45 -27.67
CA VAL A 276 6.23 -2.79 -28.26
C VAL A 276 6.19 -2.63 -29.77
N GLY A 277 7.36 -2.54 -30.40
CA GLY A 277 7.47 -2.43 -31.85
C GLY A 277 8.92 -2.33 -32.28
N ALA A 278 9.30 -3.10 -33.31
CA ALA A 278 10.57 -2.95 -34.01
C ALA A 278 10.43 -1.79 -35.00
N GLU A 279 11.28 -0.75 -34.86
CA GLU A 279 11.72 0.31 -35.81
C GLU A 279 10.84 0.77 -37.00
N ASP A 280 9.57 0.38 -37.11
CA ASP A 280 8.70 0.72 -38.23
C ASP A 280 7.77 1.88 -37.82
N LEU A 281 7.95 3.01 -38.49
CA LEU A 281 7.52 4.36 -38.10
C LEU A 281 5.99 4.60 -38.12
N LEU A 282 5.17 3.57 -38.33
CA LEU A 282 3.76 3.74 -38.70
C LEU A 282 2.74 3.21 -37.69
N THR A 283 3.16 2.42 -36.68
CA THR A 283 2.29 2.01 -35.56
C THR A 283 3.10 1.85 -34.27
N SER A 284 3.05 2.84 -33.37
CA SER A 284 3.58 2.68 -32.02
C SER A 284 2.56 1.93 -31.16
N GLU A 285 2.75 0.63 -31.02
CA GLU A 285 1.99 -0.16 -30.04
C GLU A 285 2.65 -0.04 -28.66
N TYR A 286 1.83 0.15 -27.63
CA TYR A 286 2.29 0.25 -26.25
C TYR A 286 1.68 -0.88 -25.43
N ARG A 287 2.49 -1.51 -24.58
CA ARG A 287 2.02 -2.47 -23.58
C ARG A 287 2.12 -1.86 -22.20
N TYR A 288 0.99 -1.80 -21.51
CA TYR A 288 0.96 -1.36 -20.12
C TYR A 288 1.53 -2.42 -19.19
N LEU A 289 2.22 -1.97 -18.14
CA LEU A 289 2.56 -2.85 -17.03
C LEU A 289 1.26 -3.37 -16.39
N PRO A 290 1.17 -4.68 -16.12
CA PRO A 290 -0.03 -5.25 -15.51
C PRO A 290 -0.24 -4.71 -14.08
N ASP A 291 -1.50 -4.72 -13.66
CA ASP A 291 -1.94 -4.50 -12.28
C ASP A 291 -1.42 -3.21 -11.64
N PRO A 292 -1.71 -2.02 -12.19
CA PRO A 292 -1.20 -0.77 -11.64
C PRO A 292 -1.74 -0.53 -10.20
N PRO A 293 -0.94 0.02 -9.27
CA PRO A 293 -1.30 0.07 -7.86
C PRO A 293 -2.49 0.98 -7.59
N THR A 294 -3.27 0.65 -6.58
CA THR A 294 -4.39 1.45 -6.07
C THR A 294 -3.92 2.38 -4.95
N LEU A 295 -4.76 3.33 -4.57
CA LEU A 295 -4.52 4.15 -3.37
C LEU A 295 -4.31 3.27 -2.13
N SER A 296 -5.14 2.24 -1.94
CA SER A 296 -5.03 1.31 -0.81
C SER A 296 -3.66 0.63 -0.76
N HIS A 297 -3.15 0.17 -1.91
CA HIS A 297 -1.82 -0.45 -1.98
C HIS A 297 -0.71 0.50 -1.54
N CYS A 298 -0.74 1.75 -2.03
CA CYS A 298 0.25 2.76 -1.71
C CYS A 298 0.14 3.26 -0.26
N LEU A 299 -1.07 3.53 0.21
CA LEU A 299 -1.33 3.97 1.58
C LEU A 299 -0.93 2.88 2.60
N ALA A 300 -1.26 1.61 2.34
CA ALA A 300 -0.88 0.53 3.23
C ALA A 300 0.65 0.40 3.35
N ALA A 301 1.37 0.53 2.23
CA ALA A 301 2.83 0.55 2.23
C ALA A 301 3.40 1.74 3.03
N ALA A 302 2.82 2.93 2.84
CA ALA A 302 3.20 4.13 3.60
C ALA A 302 2.96 3.96 5.11
N LEU A 303 1.81 3.42 5.52
CA LEU A 303 1.46 3.18 6.92
C LEU A 303 2.37 2.14 7.58
N VAL A 304 2.67 1.03 6.90
CA VAL A 304 3.63 0.03 7.41
C VAL A 304 5.02 0.63 7.55
N ALA A 305 5.47 1.39 6.55
CA ALA A 305 6.76 2.08 6.63
C ALA A 305 6.79 3.08 7.80
N THR A 306 5.71 3.84 8.00
CA THR A 306 5.60 4.80 9.11
C THR A 306 5.61 4.10 10.46
N GLN A 307 4.82 3.03 10.63
CA GLN A 307 4.81 2.23 11.85
C GLN A 307 6.19 1.63 12.17
N ALA A 308 6.91 1.15 11.15
CA ALA A 308 8.26 0.61 11.32
C ALA A 308 9.28 1.68 11.74
N ARG A 309 9.10 2.93 11.29
CA ARG A 309 9.99 4.06 11.63
C ARG A 309 9.70 4.67 12.99
N SER A 310 8.44 4.99 13.27
CA SER A 310 8.04 5.69 14.51
C SER A 310 7.78 4.74 15.68
N GLY A 311 7.55 3.45 15.40
CA GLY A 311 7.07 2.50 16.40
C GLY A 311 5.60 2.70 16.79
N SER A 312 4.91 3.70 16.23
CA SER A 312 3.51 3.97 16.50
C SER A 312 2.58 3.19 15.57
N ALA A 313 1.55 2.59 16.14
CA ALA A 313 0.47 1.97 15.38
C ALA A 313 -0.63 2.98 15.00
N LYS A 314 -0.57 4.21 15.52
CA LYS A 314 -1.50 5.29 15.19
C LYS A 314 -0.81 6.31 14.30
N VAL A 315 -1.50 6.72 13.25
CA VAL A 315 -0.99 7.66 12.25
C VAL A 315 -2.11 8.61 11.86
N VAL A 316 -1.79 9.89 11.73
CA VAL A 316 -2.69 10.93 11.23
C VAL A 316 -2.35 11.19 9.78
N LEU A 317 -3.35 11.08 8.93
CA LEU A 317 -3.30 11.50 7.54
C LEU A 317 -3.83 12.93 7.54
N GLN A 318 -2.92 13.89 7.39
CA GLN A 318 -3.20 15.31 7.61
C GLN A 318 -3.23 16.05 6.27
N GLY A 319 -4.39 16.62 5.96
CA GLY A 319 -4.58 17.62 4.91
C GLY A 319 -4.50 19.04 5.45
N GLU A 320 -4.88 20.01 4.64
CA GLU A 320 -4.92 21.41 5.05
C GLU A 320 -6.20 21.70 5.86
N LYS A 321 -7.29 21.02 5.53
CA LYS A 321 -8.61 21.18 6.17
C LYS A 321 -9.18 19.85 6.66
N GLU A 322 -8.80 18.77 6.00
CA GLU A 322 -9.31 17.43 6.28
C GLU A 322 -8.25 16.60 7.01
N ALA A 323 -8.69 15.69 7.86
CA ALA A 323 -7.79 14.73 8.50
C ALA A 323 -8.48 13.39 8.72
N VAL A 324 -7.68 12.32 8.72
CA VAL A 324 -8.10 10.99 9.12
C VAL A 324 -7.05 10.39 10.03
N THR A 325 -7.44 10.03 11.25
CA THR A 325 -6.57 9.22 12.11
C THR A 325 -6.87 7.75 11.89
N VAL A 326 -5.81 6.96 11.67
CA VAL A 326 -5.87 5.50 11.58
C VAL A 326 -5.12 4.85 12.73
N TRP A 327 -5.61 3.70 13.17
CA TRP A 327 -4.97 2.84 14.15
C TRP A 327 -4.84 1.43 13.60
N ILE A 328 -3.62 1.04 13.28
CA ILE A 328 -3.26 -0.25 12.71
C ILE A 328 -3.41 -1.34 13.78
N LEU A 329 -4.35 -2.27 13.57
CA LEU A 329 -4.57 -3.40 14.47
C LEU A 329 -3.75 -4.62 14.05
N ASN A 330 -3.81 -4.95 12.76
CA ASN A 330 -3.01 -6.00 12.15
C ASN A 330 -2.43 -5.47 10.84
N PRO A 331 -1.11 -5.27 10.74
CA PRO A 331 -0.50 -4.77 9.51
C PRO A 331 -0.60 -5.81 8.39
N SER A 332 -0.73 -7.09 8.71
CA SER A 332 -0.75 -8.18 7.74
C SER A 332 -1.84 -9.21 8.03
N ILE A 333 -2.83 -9.25 7.15
CA ILE A 333 -3.84 -10.29 7.08
C ILE A 333 -4.04 -10.71 5.62
N ARG A 334 -4.70 -11.85 5.41
CA ARG A 334 -5.37 -12.11 4.13
C ARG A 334 -6.83 -12.37 4.40
N PHE A 335 -7.72 -11.73 3.67
CA PHE A 335 -9.15 -11.91 3.86
C PHE A 335 -9.79 -12.51 2.62
N SER A 336 -10.97 -13.08 2.81
CA SER A 336 -11.83 -13.57 1.74
C SER A 336 -13.27 -13.29 2.12
N CYS A 337 -14.01 -12.73 1.18
CA CYS A 337 -15.45 -12.51 1.25
C CYS A 337 -16.06 -12.81 -0.13
N LEU A 338 -17.37 -12.69 -0.28
CA LEU A 338 -18.01 -13.01 -1.57
C LEU A 338 -17.54 -12.12 -2.73
N ALA A 339 -17.04 -10.91 -2.45
CA ALA A 339 -16.53 -9.98 -3.46
C ALA A 339 -15.03 -10.15 -3.76
N LYS A 340 -14.24 -10.66 -2.81
CA LYS A 340 -12.77 -10.65 -2.84
C LYS A 340 -12.24 -11.96 -2.29
N GLN A 341 -11.35 -12.64 -3.01
CA GLN A 341 -10.88 -13.98 -2.66
C GLN A 341 -9.38 -13.96 -2.35
N SER A 342 -9.01 -14.33 -1.12
CA SER A 342 -7.63 -14.33 -0.60
C SER A 342 -6.86 -13.06 -0.96
N ILE A 343 -7.35 -11.90 -0.54
CA ILE A 343 -6.70 -10.61 -0.79
C ILE A 343 -5.83 -10.24 0.42
N PRO A 344 -4.54 -9.90 0.24
CA PRO A 344 -3.72 -9.37 1.30
C PRO A 344 -4.21 -7.97 1.70
N ALA A 345 -4.28 -7.72 3.00
CA ALA A 345 -4.77 -6.47 3.54
C ALA A 345 -4.12 -6.17 4.89
N MET A 346 -4.32 -4.96 5.38
CA MET A 346 -4.19 -4.62 6.79
C MET A 346 -5.56 -4.34 7.38
N LYS A 347 -5.72 -4.64 8.67
CA LYS A 347 -6.93 -4.34 9.43
C LYS A 347 -6.62 -3.19 10.38
N LEU A 348 -7.43 -2.14 10.31
CA LEU A 348 -7.24 -0.92 11.08
C LEU A 348 -8.57 -0.37 11.58
N LEU A 349 -8.48 0.55 12.54
CA LEU A 349 -9.56 1.46 12.90
C LEU A 349 -9.29 2.83 12.28
N TYR A 350 -10.33 3.58 11.95
CA TYR A 350 -10.20 4.96 11.51
C TYR A 350 -11.28 5.88 12.08
N LYS A 351 -10.97 7.18 12.14
CA LYS A 351 -11.93 8.26 12.36
C LYS A 351 -11.52 9.52 11.57
N SER A 352 -12.50 10.33 11.17
CA SER A 352 -12.31 11.54 10.34
C SER A 352 -11.93 12.78 11.15
N GLU A 353 -11.01 12.61 12.09
CA GLU A 353 -10.51 13.68 12.97
C GLU A 353 -8.98 13.58 13.04
N ALA A 354 -8.32 14.71 13.23
CA ALA A 354 -6.91 14.74 13.60
C ALA A 354 -6.72 14.38 15.09
N MET A 355 -5.60 13.75 15.40
CA MET A 355 -5.11 13.50 16.76
C MET A 355 -3.66 14.00 16.85
N ASP A 356 -3.12 14.13 18.06
CA ASP A 356 -1.71 14.50 18.25
C ASP A 356 -0.85 13.21 18.20
N GLU A 357 -0.53 12.75 16.99
CA GLU A 357 0.19 11.49 16.71
C GLU A 357 1.08 11.67 15.44
N GLU A 358 1.78 10.62 15.02
CA GLU A 358 2.65 10.64 13.82
C GLU A 358 1.88 11.05 12.55
N GLU A 359 2.37 12.04 11.82
CA GLU A 359 1.63 12.65 10.69
C GLU A 359 2.21 12.26 9.31
N ILE A 360 1.33 11.98 8.36
CA ILE A 360 1.63 11.93 6.94
C ILE A 360 0.84 13.05 6.25
N ASN A 361 1.56 14.01 5.69
CA ASN A 361 0.98 15.15 4.99
C ASN A 361 0.56 14.76 3.58
N VAL A 362 -0.72 14.93 3.25
CA VAL A 362 -1.28 14.64 1.92
C VAL A 362 -2.34 15.70 1.56
N PRO A 363 -2.62 15.96 0.27
CA PRO A 363 -3.65 16.95 -0.08
C PRO A 363 -5.06 16.54 0.38
N ASP A 364 -5.93 17.53 0.65
CA ASP A 364 -7.33 17.30 1.07
C ASP A 364 -8.11 16.40 0.08
N GLU A 365 -7.86 16.54 -1.22
CA GLU A 365 -8.48 15.67 -2.26
C GLU A 365 -8.11 14.20 -2.02
N ILE A 366 -6.86 13.93 -1.68
CA ILE A 366 -6.38 12.58 -1.36
C ILE A 366 -6.94 12.10 -0.03
N ILE A 367 -7.08 12.97 0.99
CA ILE A 367 -7.77 12.58 2.24
C ILE A 367 -9.20 12.09 1.96
N ASN A 368 -9.92 12.76 1.07
CA ASN A 368 -11.26 12.34 0.70
C ASN A 368 -11.26 11.01 -0.07
N GLU A 369 -10.32 10.79 -0.99
CA GLU A 369 -10.14 9.47 -1.63
C GLU A 369 -9.81 8.37 -0.60
N ILE A 370 -9.02 8.69 0.42
CA ILE A 370 -8.68 7.77 1.51
C ILE A 370 -9.93 7.40 2.31
N LYS A 371 -10.78 8.38 2.67
CA LYS A 371 -12.06 8.11 3.36
C LYS A 371 -12.93 7.16 2.55
N VAL A 372 -13.05 7.37 1.24
CA VAL A 372 -13.80 6.47 0.34
C VAL A 372 -13.19 5.07 0.34
N ALA A 373 -11.86 4.95 0.21
CA ALA A 373 -11.18 3.65 0.25
C ALA A 373 -11.37 2.91 1.58
N LEU A 374 -11.43 3.65 2.69
CA LEU A 374 -11.71 3.10 4.03
C LEU A 374 -13.16 2.65 4.17
N GLU A 375 -14.12 3.38 3.61
CA GLU A 375 -15.54 2.98 3.59
C GLU A 375 -15.75 1.73 2.72
N GLU A 376 -15.11 1.67 1.54
CA GLU A 376 -15.10 0.48 0.69
C GLU A 376 -14.48 -0.73 1.44
N GLY A 377 -13.39 -0.50 2.15
CA GLY A 377 -12.74 -1.50 3.01
C GLY A 377 -13.66 -2.04 4.11
N ASN A 378 -14.43 -1.17 4.77
CA ASN A 378 -15.44 -1.56 5.75
C ASN A 378 -16.54 -2.42 5.10
N ALA A 379 -16.95 -2.12 3.86
CA ALA A 379 -17.98 -2.86 3.17
C ALA A 379 -17.63 -4.34 2.91
N TYR A 380 -16.36 -4.75 3.01
CA TYR A 380 -15.93 -6.15 2.92
C TYR A 380 -16.04 -6.96 4.22
N LEU A 381 -16.16 -6.29 5.36
CA LEU A 381 -16.24 -6.94 6.69
C LEU A 381 -17.57 -7.67 6.87
N PRO A 382 -17.67 -8.62 7.82
CA PRO A 382 -18.96 -9.22 8.16
C PRO A 382 -19.90 -8.18 8.81
N PRO A 383 -21.24 -8.34 8.67
CA PRO A 383 -22.23 -7.34 9.11
C PRO A 383 -22.04 -6.79 10.53
N ASP A 384 -21.69 -7.66 11.47
CA ASP A 384 -21.47 -7.31 12.87
C ASP A 384 -20.22 -6.45 13.09
N GLU A 385 -19.17 -6.63 12.27
CA GLU A 385 -17.98 -5.78 12.30
C GLU A 385 -18.18 -4.47 11.53
N LYS A 386 -18.98 -4.46 10.46
CA LYS A 386 -19.28 -3.23 9.70
C LYS A 386 -19.87 -2.14 10.57
N THR A 387 -20.89 -2.51 11.36
CA THR A 387 -21.61 -1.59 12.24
C THR A 387 -20.93 -1.44 13.59
N ARG A 388 -19.78 -2.08 13.80
CA ARG A 388 -19.09 -2.04 15.09
C ARG A 388 -18.36 -0.72 15.24
N THR A 389 -18.89 0.10 16.13
CA THR A 389 -18.28 1.34 16.57
C THR A 389 -17.52 1.10 17.87
N PHE A 390 -16.23 1.41 17.89
CA PHE A 390 -15.42 1.39 19.11
C PHE A 390 -15.31 2.82 19.63
N GLY A 391 -15.78 3.11 20.84
CA GLY A 391 -15.75 4.49 21.34
C GLY A 391 -16.21 4.65 22.78
N GLY A 392 -15.56 5.59 23.46
CA GLY A 392 -15.97 6.18 24.75
C GLY A 392 -16.22 7.68 24.54
N GLN A 393 -15.79 8.54 25.48
CA GLN A 393 -15.96 10.00 25.36
C GLN A 393 -15.18 10.66 24.20
N GLU A 394 -14.20 9.98 23.59
CA GLU A 394 -13.25 10.52 22.60
C GLU A 394 -13.62 10.27 21.12
N GLY A 395 -14.89 9.94 20.86
CA GLY A 395 -15.42 9.71 19.52
C GLY A 395 -15.48 8.25 19.10
N THR A 396 -15.98 8.03 17.88
CA THR A 396 -16.29 6.71 17.34
C THR A 396 -15.27 6.28 16.30
N TRP A 397 -14.63 5.14 16.54
CA TRP A 397 -13.74 4.45 15.61
C TRP A 397 -14.50 3.41 14.79
N THR A 398 -14.19 3.34 13.49
CA THR A 398 -14.77 2.39 12.54
C THR A 398 -13.69 1.42 12.05
N VAL A 399 -14.01 0.14 11.91
CA VAL A 399 -13.08 -0.87 11.37
C VAL A 399 -13.03 -0.77 9.85
N SER A 400 -11.85 -0.91 9.26
CA SER A 400 -11.70 -1.06 7.81
C SER A 400 -10.59 -2.05 7.45
N LEU A 401 -10.65 -2.51 6.20
CA LEU A 401 -9.62 -3.28 5.54
C LEU A 401 -8.99 -2.42 4.44
N LEU A 402 -7.67 -2.30 4.47
CA LEU A 402 -6.93 -1.63 3.40
C LEU A 402 -6.13 -2.69 2.64
N GLU A 403 -6.46 -2.89 1.36
CA GLU A 403 -5.79 -3.87 0.50
C GLU A 403 -4.30 -3.56 0.39
N ARG A 404 -3.47 -4.60 0.42
CA ARG A 404 -2.01 -4.50 0.34
C ARG A 404 -1.51 -4.95 -1.01
N TRP A 405 -0.40 -4.36 -1.44
CA TRP A 405 0.23 -4.73 -2.69
C TRP A 405 0.70 -6.19 -2.64
N GLN A 406 0.47 -6.90 -3.73
CA GLN A 406 1.07 -8.19 -4.00
C GLN A 406 1.51 -8.20 -5.45
N THR A 407 2.77 -8.53 -5.71
CA THR A 407 3.27 -8.72 -7.06
C THR A 407 2.52 -9.90 -7.70
N SER A 408 1.97 -9.66 -8.89
CA SER A 408 1.44 -10.72 -9.73
C SER A 408 2.57 -11.69 -10.08
N VAL A 409 2.36 -12.98 -9.78
CA VAL A 409 3.32 -14.08 -10.01
C VAL A 409 3.31 -14.48 -11.47
#